data_AF-A0A1A9RC72-F1
#
_entry.id   AF-A0A1A9RC72-F1
#
_cell.length_a   1.000
_cell.length_b   1.000
_cell.length_c   1.000
_cell.angle_alpha   90.00
_cell.angle_beta   90.00
_cell.angle_gamma   90.00
#
_symmetry.space_group_name_H-M   'P 1'
#
loop_
_entity.id
_entity.type
_entity.pdbx_description
1 polymer ?
#
loop_
_entity_poly.entity_id
_entity_poly.type
_entity_poly.pdbx_seq_one_letter_code
_entity_poly.pdbx_strand_id
1 'polypeptide(L)' 'MTGNSDTDTPAGLQSCSFLLPDTEEDELFIEDNSDYNSWLEAPTFSDIIENYTSKHPNASEADLIRAVLHYWEKDDFLD' A
#
# COMPACT_ATOMS: atom_id res chain seq x y z
N MET A 1 -9.32 -16.93 12.47
CA MET A 1 -8.50 -15.81 11.99
C MET A 1 -7.07 -16.28 11.96
N THR A 2 -6.61 -16.81 10.83
CA THR A 2 -5.22 -17.24 10.64
C THR A 2 -4.53 -16.10 9.89
N GLY A 3 -3.97 -15.17 10.65
CA GLY A 3 -3.08 -14.14 10.13
C GLY A 3 -1.80 -14.78 9.64
N ASN A 4 -1.64 -14.80 8.33
CA ASN A 4 -0.34 -14.75 7.70
C ASN A 4 -0.51 -13.76 6.56
N SER A 5 -0.65 -12.49 6.91
CA SER A 5 -0.77 -11.41 5.94
C SER A 5 0.61 -11.30 5.30
N ASP A 6 0.79 -11.90 4.12
CA ASP A 6 2.06 -11.82 3.39
C ASP A 6 2.50 -10.35 3.18
N THR A 7 1.57 -9.41 3.30
CA THR A 7 1.77 -7.95 3.22
C THR A 7 2.57 -7.31 4.37
N ASP A 8 2.95 -8.04 5.42
CA ASP A 8 3.74 -7.47 6.54
C ASP A 8 5.26 -7.54 6.31
N THR A 9 5.71 -8.16 5.21
CA THR A 9 7.15 -8.26 4.87
C THR A 9 7.40 -7.84 3.44
N PRO A 10 8.60 -7.32 3.08
CA PRO A 10 8.89 -6.96 1.70
C PRO A 10 8.66 -8.11 0.71
N ALA A 11 9.08 -9.32 1.09
CA ALA A 11 8.96 -10.50 0.24
C ALA A 11 7.50 -10.91 0.00
N GLY A 12 6.67 -10.87 1.04
CA GLY A 12 5.28 -11.24 0.87
C GLY A 12 4.47 -10.14 0.16
N LEU A 13 4.77 -8.87 0.41
CA LEU A 13 4.17 -7.73 -0.31
C LEU A 13 4.48 -7.80 -1.82
N GLN A 14 5.71 -8.16 -2.19
CA GLN A 14 6.10 -8.42 -3.59
C GLN A 14 5.46 -9.68 -4.20
N SER A 15 4.97 -10.61 -3.37
CA SER A 15 4.28 -11.81 -3.84
C SER A 15 2.78 -11.61 -4.05
N CYS A 16 2.23 -10.50 -3.56
CA CYS A 16 0.83 -10.13 -3.71
C CYS A 16 0.54 -9.46 -5.06
N SER A 17 -0.73 -9.46 -5.44
CA SER A 17 -1.25 -8.65 -6.53
C SER A 17 -2.32 -7.71 -5.97
N PHE A 18 -2.22 -6.44 -6.29
CA PHE A 18 -3.11 -5.40 -5.78
C PHE A 18 -3.92 -4.80 -6.93
N LEU A 19 -5.12 -4.35 -6.59
CA LEU A 19 -5.94 -3.54 -7.49
C LEU A 19 -5.71 -2.07 -7.15
N LEU A 20 -5.49 -1.27 -8.19
CA LEU A 20 -5.46 0.18 -8.08
C LEU A 20 -6.66 0.71 -8.86
N PRO A 21 -7.68 1.29 -8.19
CA PRO A 21 -8.83 1.87 -8.87
C PRO A 21 -8.41 3.10 -9.67
N ASP A 22 -8.96 3.26 -10.88
CA ASP A 22 -8.75 4.45 -11.71
C ASP A 22 -9.75 5.57 -11.35
N THR A 23 -10.89 5.21 -10.77
CA THR A 23 -11.98 6.13 -10.39
C THR A 23 -12.55 5.81 -9.02
N GLU A 24 -13.22 6.80 -8.40
CA GLU A 24 -13.95 6.61 -7.13
C GLU A 24 -15.05 5.52 -7.25
N GLU A 25 -15.67 5.37 -8.43
CA GLU A 25 -16.64 4.30 -8.66
C GLU A 25 -15.98 2.91 -8.67
N ASP A 26 -14.77 2.79 -9.23
CA ASP A 26 -14.00 1.55 -9.18
C ASP A 26 -13.56 1.23 -7.75
N GLU A 27 -13.17 2.24 -6.97
CA GLU A 27 -12.81 2.10 -5.56
C GLU A 27 -13.98 1.54 -4.75
N LEU A 28 -15.14 2.18 -4.82
CA LEU A 28 -16.37 1.71 -4.15
C LEU A 28 -16.76 0.29 -4.60
N PHE A 29 -16.63 -0.03 -5.89
CA PHE A 29 -16.91 -1.38 -6.39
C PHE A 29 -15.96 -2.43 -5.80
N ILE A 30 -14.67 -2.11 -5.68
CA ILE A 30 -13.67 -3.02 -5.11
C ILE A 30 -13.90 -3.19 -3.60
N GLU A 31 -14.17 -2.10 -2.88
CA GLU A 31 -14.46 -2.11 -1.43
C GLU A 31 -15.71 -2.92 -1.07
N ASP A 32 -16.79 -2.79 -1.86
CA ASP A 32 -18.05 -3.50 -1.63
C ASP A 32 -18.01 -4.98 -2.04
N ASN A 33 -16.95 -5.40 -2.75
CA ASN A 33 -16.84 -6.76 -3.27
C ASN A 33 -16.10 -7.70 -2.29
N SER A 34 -16.83 -8.67 -1.76
CA SER A 34 -16.32 -9.66 -0.80
C SER A 34 -15.24 -10.60 -1.33
N ASP A 35 -15.00 -10.62 -2.64
CA ASP A 35 -13.91 -11.41 -3.25
C ASP A 35 -12.53 -10.76 -3.04
N TYR A 36 -12.49 -9.48 -2.62
CA TYR A 36 -11.27 -8.75 -2.33
C TYR A 36 -11.11 -8.50 -0.83
N ASN A 37 -9.86 -8.44 -0.37
CA ASN A 37 -9.53 -8.02 0.99
C ASN A 37 -8.86 -6.65 0.92
N SER A 38 -9.35 -5.70 1.71
CA SER A 38 -8.67 -4.42 1.91
C SER A 38 -7.34 -4.64 2.63
N TRP A 39 -6.30 -3.95 2.16
CA TRP A 39 -5.01 -3.88 2.84
C TRP A 39 -4.65 -2.43 3.11
N LEU A 40 -4.40 -1.66 2.05
CA LEU A 40 -4.12 -0.24 2.13
C LEU A 40 -4.96 0.48 1.08
N GLU A 41 -5.63 1.56 1.47
CA GLU A 41 -6.43 2.35 0.55
C GLU A 41 -5.56 2.99 -0.52
N ALA A 42 -6.04 3.00 -1.77
CA ALA A 42 -5.29 3.52 -2.91
C ALA A 42 -4.86 4.99 -2.76
N PRO A 43 -5.71 5.90 -2.22
CA PRO A 43 -5.28 7.27 -1.91
C PRO A 43 -4.12 7.31 -0.91
N THR A 44 -4.21 6.50 0.15
CA THR A 44 -3.17 6.46 1.20
C THR A 44 -1.85 5.92 0.65
N PHE A 45 -1.89 4.86 -0.16
CA PHE A 45 -0.71 4.35 -0.85
C PHE A 45 -0.08 5.44 -1.73
N SER A 46 -0.89 6.15 -2.52
CA SER A 46 -0.40 7.20 -3.43
C SER A 46 0.28 8.33 -2.67
N ASP A 47 -0.33 8.82 -1.59
CA ASP A 47 0.23 9.88 -0.75
C ASP A 47 1.59 9.46 -0.15
N ILE A 48 1.79 8.18 0.22
CA ILE A 48 3.06 7.69 0.79
C ILE A 48 4.15 7.76 -0.27
N ILE A 49 3.84 7.29 -1.49
CA ILE A 49 4.78 7.30 -2.62
C ILE A 49 5.14 8.73 -2.98
N GLU A 50 4.16 9.64 -3.09
CA GLU A 50 4.40 11.04 -3.40
C GLU A 50 5.23 11.75 -2.32
N ASN A 51 4.87 11.60 -1.04
CA ASN A 51 5.62 12.19 0.07
C ASN A 51 7.07 11.68 0.09
N TYR A 52 7.29 10.37 -0.01
CA TYR A 52 8.62 9.78 0.05
C TYR A 52 9.48 10.21 -1.15
N THR A 53 8.94 10.15 -2.36
CA THR A 53 9.67 10.53 -3.58
C THR A 53 9.98 12.03 -3.65
N SER A 54 9.15 12.89 -3.05
CA SER A 54 9.41 14.34 -2.97
C SER A 54 10.69 14.67 -2.17
N LYS A 55 10.98 13.87 -1.12
CA LYS A 55 12.17 14.01 -0.27
C LYS A 55 13.35 13.17 -0.78
N HIS A 56 13.05 12.08 -1.49
CA HIS A 56 14.00 11.11 -2.00
C HIS A 56 13.79 10.87 -3.50
N PRO A 57 14.18 11.80 -4.39
CA PRO A 57 13.89 11.73 -5.83
C PRO A 57 14.57 10.56 -6.56
N ASN A 58 15.54 9.91 -5.90
CA ASN A 58 16.23 8.73 -6.43
C ASN A 58 15.86 7.44 -5.67
N ALA A 59 14.72 7.43 -4.96
CA ALA A 59 14.25 6.27 -4.22
C ALA A 59 14.14 5.05 -5.15
N SER A 60 14.67 3.92 -4.69
CA SER A 60 14.49 2.65 -5.37
C SER A 60 13.14 2.03 -5.01
N GLU A 61 12.69 1.05 -5.80
CA GLU A 61 11.50 0.25 -5.47
C GLU A 61 11.59 -0.35 -4.05
N ALA A 62 12.77 -0.82 -3.65
CA ALA A 62 13.00 -1.36 -2.31
C ALA A 62 12.83 -0.32 -1.20
N ASP A 63 13.16 0.95 -1.47
CA ASP A 63 12.96 2.04 -0.52
C ASP A 63 11.47 2.37 -0.39
N LEU A 64 10.73 2.36 -1.50
CA LEU A 64 9.28 2.58 -1.51
C LEU A 64 8.52 1.46 -0.78
N ILE A 65 8.88 0.20 -1.00
CA ILE A 65 8.29 -0.94 -0.25
C ILE A 65 8.50 -0.77 1.25
N ARG A 66 9.69 -0.32 1.67
CA ARG A 66 9.97 -0.06 3.09
C ARG A 66 9.20 1.14 3.63
N ALA A 67 9.01 2.19 2.84
CA ALA A 67 8.21 3.34 3.24
C ALA A 67 6.75 2.95 3.48
N VAL A 68 6.15 2.16 2.58
CA VAL A 68 4.79 1.65 2.73
C VAL A 68 4.65 0.74 3.95
N LEU A 69 5.60 -0.18 4.15
CA LEU A 69 5.62 -1.04 5.34
C LEU A 69 5.80 -0.25 6.65
N HIS A 70 6.64 0.79 6.62
CA HIS A 70 6.84 1.66 7.77
C HIS A 70 5.54 2.37 8.15
N TYR A 71 4.85 2.94 7.16
CA TYR A 71 3.52 3.51 7.39
C TYR A 71 2.55 2.45 7.94
N TRP A 72 2.49 1.27 7.32
CA TRP A 72 1.61 0.18 7.76
C TRP A 72 1.85 -0.26 9.21
N GLU A 73 3.11 -0.32 9.66
CA GLU A 73 3.45 -0.66 11.05
C GLU A 73 3.21 0.48 12.05
N LYS A 74 3.38 1.74 11.63
CA LYS A 74 3.43 2.89 12.54
C LYS A 74 2.21 3.79 12.47
N ASP A 75 1.37 3.65 11.44
CA ASP A 75 0.34 4.60 11.04
C ASP A 75 0.88 6.04 11.03
N ASP A 76 2.15 6.19 10.68
CA ASP A 76 2.88 7.46 10.80
C ASP A 76 3.17 8.00 9.41
N PHE A 77 2.42 9.03 9.01
CA PHE A 77 2.60 9.72 7.73
C PHE A 77 3.80 10.68 7.73
N LEU A 78 4.61 10.71 8.79
CA LEU A 78 5.52 11.82 9.08
C LEU A 78 6.94 11.36 9.47
N ASP A 79 7.76 11.10 8.46
CA ASP A 79 9.20 11.44 8.48
C ASP A 79 9.52 12.27 7.23
#